data_AF-A0A7C1B308-F1
#
_entry.id   AF-A0A7C1B308-F1
#
_cell.length_a   1.000
_cell.length_b   1.000
_cell.length_c   1.000
_cell.angle_alpha   90.00
_cell.angle_beta   90.00
_cell.angle_gamma   90.00
#
_symmetry.space_group_name_H-M   'P 1'
#
loop_
_entity.id
_entity.type
_entity.pdbx_description
1 polymer ?
#
loop_
_entity_poly.entity_id
_entity_poly.type
_entity_poly.pdbx_seq_one_letter_code
_entity_poly.pdbx_strand_id
1 'polypeptide(L)'
;DVVPCYKLESLEKIKSAVDRTPFHVKYLEKKLKKKYAKEVRLLKKFLKFNGIYGAEAKVQGFSGYVCELLIIHYKGFLNLLKNALKWEPGMVIDLEKYYSKKDYRELRKRFRDQVLILIDPTDKHRNAAAALAPKNFFKFKKLAKEFLENPSLEFFKEKEEVALKEEEYLKQLRERETEILALKFSKPKVVDDVLYPQLRKFNERISNILKENEFIVINKDFFVGEKEVYCVYELEVWRLPRIQKRIGPNIFDLEGSKRFIEKYKKQAFVITVEKFNWVAEVERKFKHAKEKLKDSLEKPLEILLAKGIPNWIAKELSKGFELKAGSEVLDWLKDFEFAKFLRRFFEKEKLC
;
A
#
# COMPACT_ATOMS: atom_id res chain seq x y z
N ASP A 1 25.20 -14.25 4.17
CA ASP A 1 24.74 -13.98 5.55
C ASP A 1 25.17 -15.10 6.48
N VAL A 2 25.62 -14.75 7.68
CA VAL A 2 25.84 -15.69 8.79
C VAL A 2 24.78 -15.36 9.83
N VAL A 3 23.83 -16.27 10.03
CA VAL A 3 22.66 -16.03 10.90
C VAL A 3 22.68 -17.06 12.02
N PRO A 4 22.88 -16.66 13.30
CA PRO A 4 22.81 -17.57 14.43
C PRO A 4 21.36 -18.03 14.64
N CYS A 5 21.17 -19.31 14.92
CA CYS A 5 19.87 -19.89 15.27
C CYS A 5 20.03 -21.03 16.28
N TYR A 6 18.94 -21.40 16.94
CA TYR A 6 18.93 -22.53 17.85
C TYR A 6 18.84 -23.85 17.07
N LYS A 7 19.65 -24.84 17.48
CA LYS A 7 19.47 -26.22 17.04
C LYS A 7 18.30 -26.83 17.80
N LEU A 8 17.15 -26.95 17.13
CA LEU A 8 15.91 -27.47 17.70
C LEU A 8 15.57 -28.84 17.11
N GLU A 9 14.94 -29.69 17.91
CA GLU A 9 14.42 -31.00 17.48
C GLU A 9 13.03 -30.89 16.86
N SER A 10 12.23 -29.91 17.29
CA SER A 10 10.88 -29.66 16.78
C SER A 10 10.59 -28.18 16.61
N LEU A 11 9.66 -27.86 15.70
CA LEU A 11 9.18 -26.50 15.43
C LEU A 11 8.28 -25.95 16.55
N GLU A 12 7.85 -26.79 17.49
CA GLU A 12 7.11 -26.35 18.68
C GLU A 12 8.00 -25.54 19.65
N LYS A 13 9.32 -25.72 19.57
CA LYS A 13 10.31 -25.07 20.44
C LYS A 13 10.93 -23.81 19.83
N ILE A 14 10.39 -23.31 18.72
CA ILE A 14 10.89 -22.11 18.03
C ILE A 14 10.88 -20.90 18.98
N LYS A 15 11.99 -20.15 19.00
CA LYS A 15 12.08 -18.86 19.71
C LYS A 15 12.04 -17.67 18.77
N SER A 16 12.45 -17.86 17.52
CA SER A 16 12.57 -16.79 16.53
C SER A 16 12.22 -17.25 15.12
N ALA A 17 12.02 -16.30 14.20
CA ALA A 17 11.76 -16.64 12.79
C ALA A 17 12.90 -17.43 12.14
N VAL A 18 14.15 -17.17 12.54
CA VAL A 18 15.35 -17.78 11.93
C VAL A 18 15.54 -19.25 12.34
N ASP A 19 14.98 -19.68 13.48
CA ASP A 19 15.04 -21.08 13.91
C ASP A 19 14.25 -22.03 12.99
N ARG A 20 13.36 -21.49 12.15
CA ARG A 20 12.60 -22.26 11.15
C ARG A 20 13.44 -22.62 9.93
N THR A 21 14.42 -21.79 9.58
CA THR A 21 15.18 -21.92 8.33
C THR A 21 15.82 -23.31 8.16
N PRO A 22 16.44 -23.94 9.19
CA PRO A 22 16.98 -25.29 9.05
C PRO A 22 15.92 -26.35 8.71
N PHE A 23 14.70 -26.22 9.22
CA PHE A 23 13.60 -27.14 8.91
C PHE A 23 13.09 -26.94 7.49
N HIS A 24 13.00 -25.69 7.01
CA HIS A 24 12.68 -25.39 5.62
C HIS A 24 13.71 -26.00 4.67
N VAL A 25 14.99 -25.83 4.96
CA VAL A 25 16.09 -26.41 4.17
C VAL A 25 15.96 -27.94 4.10
N LYS A 26 15.84 -28.61 5.26
CA LYS A 26 15.67 -30.08 5.31
C LYS A 26 14.45 -30.56 4.52
N TYR A 27 13.33 -29.84 4.62
CA TYR A 27 12.12 -30.19 3.86
C TYR A 27 12.35 -30.08 2.35
N LEU A 28 12.97 -28.98 1.91
CA LEU A 28 13.26 -28.72 0.51
C LEU A 28 14.25 -29.73 -0.06
N GLU A 29 15.31 -30.08 0.67
CA GLU A 29 16.27 -31.11 0.25
C GLU A 29 15.58 -32.46 -0.02
N LYS A 30 14.58 -32.81 0.81
CA LYS A 30 13.82 -34.06 0.66
C LYS A 30 12.82 -34.02 -0.51
N LYS A 31 12.17 -32.88 -0.74
CA LYS A 31 10.98 -32.80 -1.62
C LYS A 31 11.25 -32.15 -2.98
N LEU A 32 12.21 -31.22 -3.06
CA LEU A 32 12.56 -30.53 -4.30
C LEU A 32 13.50 -31.39 -5.14
N LYS A 33 12.93 -32.17 -6.06
CA LYS A 33 13.71 -32.96 -7.03
C LYS A 33 14.60 -32.04 -7.87
N LYS A 34 15.86 -32.44 -8.12
CA LYS A 34 16.84 -31.68 -8.91
C LYS A 34 16.30 -31.15 -10.25
N LYS A 35 15.43 -31.91 -10.93
CA LYS A 35 14.78 -31.51 -12.18
C LYS A 35 13.95 -30.21 -12.08
N TYR A 36 13.44 -29.88 -10.90
CA TYR A 36 12.63 -28.68 -10.67
C TYR A 36 13.45 -27.44 -10.28
N ALA A 37 14.76 -27.57 -10.07
CA ALA A 37 15.60 -26.43 -9.70
C ALA A 37 15.63 -25.34 -10.79
N LYS A 38 15.63 -25.72 -12.06
CA LYS A 38 15.54 -24.78 -13.18
C LYS A 38 14.18 -24.07 -13.24
N GLU A 39 13.09 -24.80 -12.97
CA GLU A 39 11.72 -24.26 -12.90
C GLU A 39 11.57 -23.20 -11.80
N VAL A 40 12.17 -23.44 -10.62
CA VAL A 40 12.20 -22.46 -9.53
C VAL A 40 12.94 -21.19 -9.96
N ARG A 41 14.11 -21.32 -10.61
CA ARG A 41 14.87 -20.16 -11.09
C ARG A 41 14.10 -19.37 -12.15
N LEU A 42 13.39 -20.07 -13.03
CA LEU A 42 12.54 -19.45 -14.04
C LEU A 42 11.42 -18.64 -13.38
N LEU A 43 10.70 -19.22 -12.42
CA LEU A 43 9.68 -18.51 -11.66
C LEU A 43 10.26 -17.28 -10.93
N LYS A 44 11.37 -17.43 -10.22
CA LYS A 44 12.02 -16.32 -9.50
C LYS A 44 12.41 -15.18 -10.45
N LYS A 45 12.97 -15.50 -11.63
CA LYS A 45 13.28 -14.48 -12.66
C LYS A 45 12.01 -13.82 -13.19
N PHE A 46 10.99 -14.59 -13.56
CA PHE A 46 9.70 -14.07 -14.03
C PHE A 46 9.11 -13.07 -13.02
N LEU A 47 9.08 -13.44 -11.75
CA LEU A 47 8.56 -12.57 -10.69
C LEU A 47 9.44 -11.33 -10.48
N LYS A 48 10.77 -11.48 -10.55
CA LYS A 48 11.73 -10.38 -10.33
C LYS A 48 11.60 -9.31 -11.39
N PHE A 49 11.63 -9.70 -12.67
CA PHE A 49 11.55 -8.76 -13.79
C PHE A 49 10.16 -8.11 -13.93
N ASN A 50 9.14 -8.69 -13.29
CA ASN A 50 7.81 -8.08 -13.19
C ASN A 50 7.52 -7.43 -11.82
N GLY A 51 8.55 -7.22 -10.99
CA GLY A 51 8.47 -6.42 -9.76
C GLY A 51 7.65 -7.03 -8.62
N ILE A 52 7.50 -8.36 -8.59
CA ILE A 52 6.70 -9.10 -7.58
C ILE A 52 7.47 -10.24 -6.90
N TYR A 53 8.80 -10.24 -6.99
CA TYR A 53 9.66 -11.16 -6.25
C TYR A 53 10.22 -10.49 -4.99
N GLY A 54 10.01 -11.11 -3.84
CA GLY A 54 10.35 -10.56 -2.53
C GLY A 54 9.15 -10.51 -1.60
N ALA A 55 9.36 -10.78 -0.32
CA ALA A 55 8.31 -10.75 0.72
C ALA A 55 8.49 -9.60 1.71
N GLU A 56 9.55 -8.80 1.54
CA GLU A 56 9.80 -7.57 2.27
C GLU A 56 8.67 -6.55 2.07
N ALA A 57 8.56 -5.62 3.02
CA ALA A 57 7.46 -4.67 3.08
C ALA A 57 7.39 -3.74 1.86
N LYS A 58 8.50 -3.57 1.13
CA LYS A 58 8.57 -2.82 -0.12
C LYS A 58 7.82 -3.50 -1.26
N VAL A 59 8.03 -4.81 -1.44
CA VAL A 59 7.52 -5.54 -2.60
C VAL A 59 6.17 -6.20 -2.30
N GLN A 60 5.99 -6.80 -1.12
CA GLN A 60 4.78 -7.56 -0.75
C GLN A 60 4.39 -8.63 -1.80
N GLY A 61 5.39 -9.33 -2.33
CA GLY A 61 5.27 -10.32 -3.41
C GLY A 61 5.52 -11.75 -2.94
N PHE A 62 6.14 -12.54 -3.80
CA PHE A 62 6.41 -13.96 -3.57
C PHE A 62 7.83 -14.15 -3.03
N SER A 63 7.97 -14.78 -1.86
CA SER A 63 9.28 -15.13 -1.31
C SER A 63 9.93 -16.28 -2.08
N GLY A 64 11.25 -16.44 -1.93
CA GLY A 64 11.97 -17.57 -2.51
C GLY A 64 11.43 -18.93 -2.06
N TYR A 65 11.06 -19.04 -0.77
CA TYR A 65 10.46 -20.25 -0.21
C TYR A 65 9.07 -20.54 -0.81
N VAL A 66 8.22 -19.51 -0.96
CA VAL A 66 6.92 -19.65 -1.62
C VAL A 66 7.07 -20.13 -3.07
N CYS A 67 8.05 -19.59 -3.81
CA CYS A 67 8.34 -20.04 -5.17
C CYS A 67 8.67 -21.54 -5.23
N GLU A 68 9.48 -22.02 -4.29
CA GLU A 68 9.87 -23.43 -4.24
C GLU A 68 8.69 -24.34 -3.90
N LEU A 69 7.88 -23.97 -2.91
CA LEU A 69 6.66 -24.71 -2.55
C LEU A 69 5.65 -24.77 -3.71
N LEU A 70 5.43 -23.66 -4.41
CA LEU A 70 4.53 -23.61 -5.57
C LEU A 70 5.01 -24.54 -6.70
N ILE A 71 6.31 -24.55 -6.98
CA ILE A 71 6.89 -25.44 -8.01
C ILE A 71 6.82 -26.91 -7.57
N ILE A 72 7.04 -27.23 -6.29
CA ILE A 72 6.85 -28.59 -5.77
C ILE A 72 5.40 -29.04 -5.97
N HIS A 73 4.44 -28.18 -5.64
CA HIS A 73 3.01 -28.49 -5.72
C HIS A 73 2.54 -28.68 -7.17
N TYR A 74 2.82 -27.71 -8.05
CA TYR A 74 2.35 -27.72 -9.44
C TYR A 74 3.28 -28.46 -10.42
N LYS A 75 4.46 -28.88 -9.96
CA LYS A 75 5.42 -29.68 -10.73
C LYS A 75 5.93 -28.99 -12.01
N GLY A 76 6.17 -27.68 -11.96
CA GLY A 76 6.77 -26.92 -13.05
C GLY A 76 6.18 -25.52 -13.20
N PHE A 77 6.93 -24.63 -13.86
CA PHE A 77 6.57 -23.23 -14.07
C PHE A 77 5.30 -23.10 -14.92
N LEU A 78 5.26 -23.74 -16.09
CA LEU A 78 4.07 -23.67 -16.97
C LEU A 78 2.81 -24.22 -16.30
N ASN A 79 2.95 -25.31 -15.53
CA ASN A 79 1.83 -25.88 -14.78
C ASN A 79 1.35 -24.92 -13.69
N LEU A 80 2.28 -24.25 -12.98
CA LEU A 80 1.92 -23.22 -12.01
C LEU A 80 1.12 -22.10 -12.68
N LEU A 81 1.59 -21.55 -13.81
CA LEU A 81 0.87 -20.46 -14.50
C LEU A 81 -0.55 -20.88 -14.90
N LYS A 82 -0.71 -22.07 -15.50
CA LYS A 82 -2.02 -22.60 -15.91
C LYS A 82 -2.97 -22.75 -14.72
N ASN A 83 -2.46 -23.14 -13.56
CA ASN A 83 -3.27 -23.30 -12.36
C ASN A 83 -3.53 -21.96 -11.65
N ALA A 84 -2.60 -21.00 -11.74
CA ALA A 84 -2.74 -19.69 -11.13
C ALA A 84 -3.93 -18.91 -11.71
N LEU A 85 -4.26 -19.11 -12.99
CA LEU A 85 -5.47 -18.54 -13.61
C LEU A 85 -6.76 -18.91 -12.87
N LYS A 86 -6.79 -20.10 -12.26
CA LYS A 86 -7.92 -20.63 -11.50
C LYS A 86 -7.92 -20.22 -10.02
N TRP A 87 -6.89 -19.51 -9.55
CA TRP A 87 -6.83 -19.08 -8.15
C TRP A 87 -7.92 -18.06 -7.85
N GLU A 88 -8.57 -18.21 -6.71
CA GLU A 88 -9.52 -17.25 -6.16
C GLU A 88 -8.95 -16.65 -4.87
N PRO A 89 -9.35 -15.43 -4.47
CA PRO A 89 -8.98 -14.90 -3.16
C PRO A 89 -9.32 -15.88 -2.03
N GLY A 90 -8.35 -16.16 -1.16
CA GLY A 90 -8.50 -17.15 -0.09
C GLY A 90 -8.34 -18.60 -0.57
N MET A 91 -7.74 -18.82 -1.74
CA MET A 91 -7.31 -20.15 -2.20
C MET A 91 -6.39 -20.80 -1.17
N VAL A 92 -6.66 -22.06 -0.83
CA VAL A 92 -5.85 -22.85 0.11
C VAL A 92 -5.01 -23.85 -0.67
N ILE A 93 -3.70 -23.79 -0.48
CA ILE A 93 -2.73 -24.76 -1.00
C ILE A 93 -2.05 -25.43 0.19
N ASP A 94 -2.29 -26.72 0.35
CA ASP A 94 -1.72 -27.55 1.41
C ASP A 94 -1.01 -28.76 0.79
N LEU A 95 0.33 -28.74 0.84
CA LEU A 95 1.18 -29.74 0.20
C LEU A 95 1.16 -31.07 0.95
N GLU A 96 1.14 -31.02 2.28
CA GLU A 96 1.19 -32.20 3.15
C GLU A 96 -0.21 -32.67 3.58
N LYS A 97 -1.27 -31.97 3.16
CA LYS A 97 -2.67 -32.30 3.44
C LYS A 97 -2.96 -32.39 4.93
N TYR A 98 -2.41 -31.44 5.70
CA TYR A 98 -2.72 -31.28 7.11
C TYR A 98 -4.20 -31.01 7.36
N TYR A 99 -4.89 -30.43 6.37
CA TYR A 99 -6.29 -30.05 6.47
C TYR A 99 -7.14 -30.70 5.37
N SER A 100 -8.37 -31.06 5.74
CA SER A 100 -9.40 -31.50 4.80
C SER A 100 -10.15 -30.31 4.22
N LYS A 101 -10.92 -30.52 3.14
CA LYS A 101 -11.77 -29.46 2.56
C LYS A 101 -12.79 -28.88 3.55
N LYS A 102 -13.20 -29.64 4.57
CA LYS A 102 -14.14 -29.18 5.61
C LYS A 102 -13.52 -28.08 6.48
N ASP A 103 -12.19 -28.11 6.65
CA ASP A 103 -11.44 -27.19 7.50
C ASP A 103 -11.14 -25.85 6.80
N TYR A 104 -11.29 -25.78 5.47
CA TYR A 104 -10.89 -24.62 4.67
C TYR A 104 -11.68 -23.36 5.03
N ARG A 105 -12.94 -23.51 5.44
CA ARG A 105 -13.74 -22.37 5.91
C ARG A 105 -13.11 -21.74 7.15
N GLU A 106 -12.66 -22.56 8.09
CA GLU A 106 -12.03 -22.07 9.33
C GLU A 106 -10.63 -21.53 9.06
N LEU A 107 -9.86 -22.16 8.16
CA LEU A 107 -8.57 -21.62 7.71
C LEU A 107 -8.71 -20.22 7.10
N ARG A 108 -9.73 -19.97 6.27
CA ARG A 108 -9.98 -18.64 5.70
C ARG A 108 -10.37 -17.61 6.74
N LYS A 109 -11.07 -18.00 7.82
CA LYS A 109 -11.34 -17.10 8.94
C LYS A 109 -10.07 -16.81 9.74
N ARG A 110 -9.25 -17.83 9.98
CA ARG A 110 -7.99 -17.73 10.71
C ARG A 110 -6.98 -16.84 9.97
N PHE A 111 -6.86 -17.04 8.67
CA PHE A 111 -6.02 -16.25 7.78
C PHE A 111 -6.87 -15.23 7.04
N ARG A 112 -7.58 -14.39 7.81
CA ARG A 112 -8.45 -13.35 7.25
C ARG A 112 -7.65 -12.41 6.33
N ASP A 113 -8.29 -11.97 5.26
CA ASP A 113 -7.75 -11.02 4.28
C ASP A 113 -6.50 -11.51 3.52
N GLN A 114 -6.17 -12.80 3.63
CA GLN A 114 -5.08 -13.42 2.87
C GLN A 114 -5.57 -13.91 1.51
N VAL A 115 -4.94 -13.40 0.44
CA VAL A 115 -5.32 -13.73 -0.94
C VAL A 115 -4.89 -15.12 -1.37
N LEU A 116 -3.79 -15.62 -0.80
CA LEU A 116 -3.31 -16.98 -0.98
C LEU A 116 -2.92 -17.55 0.38
N ILE A 117 -3.50 -18.69 0.73
CA ILE A 117 -3.20 -19.42 1.97
C ILE A 117 -2.37 -20.64 1.57
N LEU A 118 -1.05 -20.47 1.55
CA LEU A 118 -0.10 -21.54 1.31
C LEU A 118 0.37 -22.07 2.66
N ILE A 119 -0.15 -23.23 3.07
CA ILE A 119 0.20 -23.84 4.35
C ILE A 119 1.67 -24.22 4.33
N ASP A 120 2.43 -23.74 5.31
CA ASP A 120 3.83 -24.10 5.46
C ASP A 120 3.92 -25.60 5.79
N PRO A 121 4.61 -26.42 4.96
CA PRO A 121 4.68 -27.85 5.18
C PRO A 121 5.45 -28.23 6.45
N THR A 122 6.21 -27.31 7.03
CA THR A 122 6.90 -27.53 8.30
C THR A 122 6.09 -27.03 9.49
N ASP A 123 5.16 -26.08 9.28
CA ASP A 123 4.33 -25.50 10.32
C ASP A 123 2.89 -25.32 9.82
N LYS A 124 2.00 -26.27 10.14
CA LYS A 124 0.58 -26.24 9.72
C LYS A 124 -0.17 -25.00 10.19
N HIS A 125 0.37 -24.24 11.13
CA HIS A 125 -0.22 -23.03 11.71
C HIS A 125 0.20 -21.75 11.00
N ARG A 126 1.05 -21.82 9.97
CA ARG A 126 1.62 -20.68 9.26
C ARG A 126 1.17 -20.62 7.79
N ASN A 127 0.83 -19.41 7.33
CA ASN A 127 0.71 -19.11 5.91
C ASN A 127 2.07 -18.62 5.37
N ALA A 128 2.71 -19.40 4.51
CA ALA A 128 3.98 -19.04 3.89
C ALA A 128 3.85 -17.85 2.91
N ALA A 129 2.65 -17.62 2.36
CA ALA A 129 2.35 -16.53 1.43
C ALA A 129 1.78 -15.28 2.11
N ALA A 130 1.92 -15.13 3.44
CA ALA A 130 1.28 -14.06 4.21
C ALA A 130 1.67 -12.63 3.79
N ALA A 131 2.83 -12.47 3.14
CA ALA A 131 3.31 -11.18 2.66
C ALA A 131 2.73 -10.78 1.29
N LEU A 132 2.07 -11.69 0.58
CA LEU A 132 1.59 -11.45 -0.78
C LEU A 132 0.38 -10.49 -0.77
N ALA A 133 0.56 -9.29 -1.31
CA ALA A 133 -0.51 -8.31 -1.42
C ALA A 133 -1.54 -8.69 -2.52
N PRO A 134 -2.82 -8.29 -2.37
CA PRO A 134 -3.84 -8.53 -3.38
C PRO A 134 -3.49 -8.01 -4.78
N LYS A 135 -2.89 -6.82 -4.88
CA LYS A 135 -2.42 -6.25 -6.15
C LYS A 135 -1.46 -7.19 -6.87
N ASN A 136 -0.49 -7.75 -6.13
CA ASN A 136 0.52 -8.64 -6.70
C ASN A 136 -0.03 -10.04 -7.01
N PHE A 137 -1.03 -10.50 -6.26
CA PHE A 137 -1.76 -11.73 -6.58
C PHE A 137 -2.46 -11.62 -7.94
N PHE A 138 -3.23 -10.55 -8.17
CA PHE A 138 -3.91 -10.34 -9.45
C PHE A 138 -2.94 -10.00 -10.58
N LYS A 139 -1.86 -9.25 -10.29
CA LYS A 139 -0.77 -9.02 -11.25
C LYS A 139 -0.15 -10.34 -11.71
N PHE A 140 0.13 -11.26 -10.79
CA PHE A 140 0.66 -12.58 -11.16
C PHE A 140 -0.31 -13.36 -12.04
N LYS A 141 -1.62 -13.33 -11.74
CA LYS A 141 -2.64 -13.97 -12.59
C LYS A 141 -2.67 -13.37 -14.00
N LYS A 142 -2.62 -12.04 -14.12
CA LYS A 142 -2.54 -11.35 -15.41
C LYS A 142 -1.30 -11.77 -16.19
N LEU A 143 -0.13 -11.67 -15.57
CA LEU A 143 1.14 -12.04 -16.20
C LEU A 143 1.16 -13.52 -16.62
N ALA A 144 0.57 -14.41 -15.81
CA ALA A 144 0.41 -15.81 -16.14
C ALA A 144 -0.44 -15.99 -17.41
N LYS A 145 -1.53 -15.23 -17.55
CA LYS A 145 -2.41 -15.27 -18.72
C LYS A 145 -1.66 -14.78 -19.96
N GLU A 146 -1.08 -13.58 -19.89
CA GLU A 146 -0.36 -12.97 -21.01
C GLU A 146 0.81 -13.84 -21.48
N PHE A 147 1.57 -14.43 -20.55
CA PHE A 147 2.67 -15.32 -20.91
C PHE A 147 2.20 -16.63 -21.54
N LEU A 148 1.06 -17.18 -21.11
CA LEU A 148 0.51 -18.40 -21.70
C LEU A 148 -0.09 -18.16 -23.09
N GLU A 149 -0.65 -16.97 -23.33
CA GLU A 149 -1.22 -16.57 -24.63
C GLU A 149 -0.12 -16.17 -25.63
N ASN A 150 0.89 -15.42 -25.20
CA ASN A 150 2.00 -14.97 -26.03
C ASN A 150 3.35 -15.07 -25.29
N PRO A 151 3.97 -16.26 -25.23
CA PRO A 151 5.24 -16.46 -24.54
C PRO A 151 6.36 -15.60 -25.15
N SER A 152 7.04 -14.82 -24.31
CA SER A 152 8.10 -13.91 -24.77
C SER A 152 9.25 -13.79 -23.76
N LEU A 153 10.46 -13.51 -24.26
CA LEU A 153 11.63 -13.21 -23.41
C LEU A 153 11.49 -11.88 -22.67
N GLU A 154 10.60 -10.99 -23.11
CA GLU A 154 10.37 -9.68 -22.47
C GLU A 154 9.83 -9.80 -21.04
N PHE A 155 9.20 -10.92 -20.68
CA PHE A 155 8.80 -11.20 -19.29
C PHE A 155 9.99 -11.51 -18.36
N PHE A 156 11.19 -11.66 -18.92
CA PHE A 156 12.42 -12.03 -18.22
C PHE A 156 13.54 -11.00 -18.41
N LYS A 157 13.18 -9.77 -18.78
CA LYS A 157 14.12 -8.65 -18.94
C LYS A 157 13.61 -7.44 -18.16
N GLU A 158 14.54 -6.55 -17.82
CA GLU A 158 14.18 -5.24 -17.27
C GLU A 158 13.45 -4.45 -18.36
N LYS A 159 12.30 -3.88 -17.99
CA LYS A 159 11.57 -2.96 -18.85
C LYS A 159 12.19 -1.59 -18.70
N GLU A 160 12.55 -0.95 -19.80
CA GLU A 160 12.95 0.44 -19.76
C GLU A 160 11.76 1.30 -19.32
N GLU A 161 11.91 1.95 -18.18
CA GLU A 161 10.90 2.88 -17.69
C GLU A 161 11.18 4.26 -18.25
N VAL A 162 10.19 4.82 -18.95
CA VAL A 162 10.27 6.16 -19.50
C VAL A 162 9.77 7.16 -18.45
N ALA A 163 10.54 8.22 -18.20
CA ALA A 163 10.08 9.29 -17.31
C ALA A 163 8.86 10.02 -17.90
N LEU A 164 7.97 10.50 -17.04
CA LEU A 164 6.88 11.37 -17.46
C LEU A 164 7.44 12.74 -17.88
N LYS A 165 7.09 13.20 -19.08
CA LYS A 165 7.45 14.53 -19.57
C LYS A 165 6.48 15.58 -19.03
N GLU A 166 6.92 16.84 -19.00
CA GLU A 166 6.11 17.97 -18.54
C GLU A 166 4.80 18.12 -19.33
N GLU A 167 4.87 17.98 -20.67
CA GLU A 167 3.70 18.06 -21.54
C GLU A 167 2.67 16.95 -21.25
N GLU A 168 3.16 15.73 -20.98
CA GLU A 168 2.34 14.59 -20.61
C GLU A 168 1.68 14.80 -19.24
N TYR A 169 2.43 15.32 -18.26
CA TYR A 169 1.87 15.66 -16.94
C TYR A 169 0.75 16.71 -17.04
N LEU A 170 0.99 17.79 -17.78
CA LEU A 170 -0.04 18.81 -18.01
C LEU A 170 -1.25 18.25 -18.76
N LYS A 171 -1.03 17.32 -19.68
CA LYS A 171 -2.12 16.58 -20.35
C LYS A 171 -2.93 15.76 -19.35
N GLN A 172 -2.29 15.04 -18.44
CA GLN A 172 -2.97 14.27 -17.38
C GLN A 172 -3.85 15.18 -16.51
N LEU A 173 -3.35 16.34 -16.07
CA LEU A 173 -4.16 17.28 -15.28
C LEU A 173 -5.39 17.77 -16.04
N ARG A 174 -5.24 18.12 -17.32
CA ARG A 174 -6.36 18.59 -18.17
C ARG A 174 -7.39 17.52 -18.46
N GLU A 175 -6.97 16.31 -18.81
CA GLU A 175 -7.89 15.23 -19.18
C GLU A 175 -8.65 14.67 -17.98
N ARG A 176 -8.06 14.72 -16.79
CA ARG A 176 -8.64 14.15 -15.57
C ARG A 176 -9.45 15.15 -14.77
N GLU A 177 -9.20 16.45 -14.96
CA GLU A 177 -9.81 17.56 -14.20
C GLU A 177 -9.69 17.37 -12.67
N THR A 178 -8.64 16.69 -12.25
CA THR A 178 -8.26 16.45 -10.86
C THR A 178 -7.01 17.26 -10.51
N GLU A 179 -6.76 17.47 -9.23
CA GLU A 179 -5.54 18.14 -8.75
C GLU A 179 -4.54 17.14 -8.17
N ILE A 180 -3.26 17.37 -8.45
CA ILE A 180 -2.17 16.63 -7.80
C ILE A 180 -1.64 17.44 -6.64
N LEU A 181 -1.57 16.82 -5.46
CA LEU A 181 -0.91 17.35 -4.28
C LEU A 181 0.28 16.45 -3.95
N ALA A 182 1.49 17.00 -3.97
CA ALA A 182 2.72 16.27 -3.76
C ALA A 182 3.50 16.85 -2.56
N LEU A 183 3.88 15.97 -1.64
CA LEU A 183 4.65 16.27 -0.43
C LEU A 183 6.03 15.62 -0.53
N LYS A 184 7.08 16.38 -0.25
CA LYS A 184 8.47 15.91 -0.27
C LYS A 184 9.16 16.21 1.07
N PHE A 185 9.87 15.22 1.62
CA PHE A 185 10.62 15.36 2.86
C PHE A 185 11.84 14.42 2.88
N SER A 186 12.77 14.64 3.81
CA SER A 186 13.97 13.80 3.93
C SER A 186 13.63 12.35 4.28
N LYS A 187 14.34 11.40 3.67
CA LYS A 187 14.18 9.97 3.94
C LYS A 187 14.66 9.63 5.36
N PRO A 188 13.81 9.05 6.22
CA PRO A 188 14.25 8.58 7.53
C PRO A 188 15.32 7.50 7.41
N LYS A 189 16.36 7.55 8.26
CA LYS A 189 17.47 6.58 8.30
C LYS A 189 17.06 5.28 9.01
N VAL A 190 16.16 4.53 8.41
CA VAL A 190 15.69 3.21 8.89
C VAL A 190 15.62 2.21 7.74
N VAL A 191 15.60 0.92 8.06
CA VAL A 191 15.46 -0.15 7.06
C VAL A 191 14.10 -0.10 6.36
N ASP A 192 14.03 -0.58 5.12
CA ASP A 192 12.81 -0.57 4.30
C ASP A 192 11.62 -1.27 4.97
N ASP A 193 11.87 -2.36 5.72
CA ASP A 193 10.83 -3.07 6.47
C ASP A 193 10.20 -2.25 7.60
N VAL A 194 10.85 -1.17 8.03
CA VAL A 194 10.31 -0.18 8.98
C VAL A 194 9.74 1.03 8.24
N LEU A 195 10.36 1.45 7.15
CA LEU A 195 9.97 2.65 6.39
C LEU A 195 8.65 2.46 5.63
N TYR A 196 8.53 1.41 4.81
CA TYR A 196 7.38 1.22 3.92
C TYR A 196 6.05 1.05 4.67
N PRO A 197 5.97 0.29 5.78
CA PRO A 197 4.73 0.25 6.57
C PRO A 197 4.36 1.60 7.17
N GLN A 198 5.33 2.42 7.57
CA GLN A 198 5.06 3.76 8.07
C GLN A 198 4.55 4.68 6.97
N LEU A 199 5.14 4.64 5.77
CA LEU A 199 4.68 5.45 4.64
C LEU A 199 3.25 5.10 4.23
N ARG A 200 2.89 3.81 4.24
CA ARG A 200 1.50 3.39 4.04
C ARG A 200 0.56 3.96 5.11
N LYS A 201 0.91 3.82 6.40
CA LYS A 201 0.12 4.41 7.50
C LYS A 201 0.01 5.93 7.38
N PHE A 202 1.08 6.59 6.96
CA PHE A 202 1.12 8.03 6.76
C PHE A 202 0.20 8.45 5.60
N ASN A 203 0.28 7.80 4.44
CA ASN A 203 -0.63 8.06 3.32
C ASN A 203 -2.11 7.86 3.72
N GLU A 204 -2.43 6.81 4.49
CA GLU A 204 -3.78 6.64 5.06
C GLU A 204 -4.17 7.81 5.96
N ARG A 205 -3.27 8.24 6.84
CA ARG A 205 -3.56 9.35 7.75
C ARG A 205 -3.76 10.67 7.01
N ILE A 206 -2.96 10.97 5.98
CA ILE A 206 -3.13 12.18 5.17
C ILE A 206 -4.46 12.16 4.44
N SER A 207 -4.84 11.03 3.82
CA SER A 207 -6.16 10.90 3.19
C SER A 207 -7.30 11.14 4.18
N ASN A 208 -7.19 10.63 5.41
CA ASN A 208 -8.20 10.86 6.46
C ASN A 208 -8.26 12.32 6.87
N ILE A 209 -7.12 12.99 7.08
CA ILE A 209 -7.08 14.44 7.41
C ILE A 209 -7.76 15.27 6.31
N LEU A 210 -7.49 14.96 5.05
CA LEU A 210 -8.09 15.65 3.90
C LEU A 210 -9.60 15.38 3.84
N LYS A 211 -10.02 14.12 4.00
CA LYS A 211 -11.43 13.71 4.00
C LYS A 211 -12.23 14.32 5.15
N GLU A 212 -11.67 14.39 6.35
CA GLU A 212 -12.25 15.06 7.52
C GLU A 212 -12.52 16.57 7.26
N ASN A 213 -11.90 17.13 6.23
CA ASN A 213 -12.06 18.52 5.79
C ASN A 213 -12.69 18.62 4.39
N GLU A 214 -13.45 17.59 3.98
CA GLU A 214 -14.25 17.53 2.75
C GLU A 214 -13.44 17.54 1.44
N PHE A 215 -12.12 17.36 1.51
CA PHE A 215 -11.29 17.09 0.33
C PHE A 215 -11.29 15.60 0.01
N ILE A 216 -11.44 15.24 -1.26
CA ILE A 216 -11.60 13.84 -1.68
C ILE A 216 -10.35 13.39 -2.43
N VAL A 217 -9.63 12.44 -1.84
CA VAL A 217 -8.47 11.77 -2.45
C VAL A 217 -8.95 10.52 -3.18
N ILE A 218 -8.72 10.45 -4.50
CA ILE A 218 -9.09 9.29 -5.33
C ILE A 218 -7.91 8.37 -5.62
N ASN A 219 -6.69 8.88 -5.48
CA ASN A 219 -5.48 8.09 -5.64
C ASN A 219 -4.39 8.59 -4.71
N LYS A 220 -3.56 7.67 -4.22
CA LYS A 220 -2.40 8.00 -3.40
C LYS A 220 -1.32 6.94 -3.56
N ASP A 221 -0.09 7.38 -3.60
CA ASP A 221 1.07 6.50 -3.58
C ASP A 221 2.29 7.27 -3.05
N PHE A 222 3.42 6.60 -2.93
CA PHE A 222 4.67 7.23 -2.52
C PHE A 222 5.86 6.65 -3.26
N PHE A 223 6.90 7.48 -3.38
CA PHE A 223 8.18 7.12 -3.94
C PHE A 223 9.27 7.38 -2.90
N VAL A 224 10.13 6.38 -2.69
CA VAL A 224 11.29 6.49 -1.81
C VAL A 224 12.53 6.58 -2.69
N GLY A 225 13.04 7.80 -2.85
CA GLY A 225 14.32 8.04 -3.52
C GLY A 225 15.51 7.70 -2.63
N GLU A 226 16.70 8.11 -3.06
CA GLU A 226 17.93 7.89 -2.28
C GLU A 226 17.95 8.73 -1.00
N LYS A 227 17.60 10.01 -1.11
CA LYS A 227 17.68 11.01 -0.01
C LYS A 227 16.32 11.52 0.45
N GLU A 228 15.32 11.46 -0.42
CA GLU A 228 14.01 12.08 -0.21
C GLU A 228 12.88 11.06 -0.39
N VAL A 229 11.75 11.34 0.23
CA VAL A 229 10.50 10.63 0.05
C VAL A 229 9.48 11.59 -0.52
N TYR A 230 8.76 11.12 -1.53
CA TYR A 230 7.66 11.82 -2.16
C TYR A 230 6.35 11.08 -1.86
N CYS A 231 5.35 11.78 -1.34
CA CYS A 231 3.99 11.28 -1.22
C CYS A 231 3.10 12.07 -2.18
N VAL A 232 2.39 11.36 -3.06
CA VAL A 232 1.55 11.98 -4.09
C VAL A 232 0.10 11.58 -3.89
N TYR A 233 -0.79 12.57 -3.95
CA TYR A 233 -2.22 12.43 -3.78
C TYR A 233 -2.92 13.07 -4.97
N GLU A 234 -3.84 12.34 -5.58
CA GLU A 234 -4.73 12.85 -6.60
C GLU A 234 -6.09 13.15 -5.98
N LEU A 235 -6.55 14.38 -6.15
CA LEU A 235 -7.71 14.94 -5.50
C LEU A 235 -8.82 15.18 -6.52
N GLU A 236 -9.96 14.56 -6.29
CA GLU A 236 -11.22 14.88 -6.98
C GLU A 236 -11.80 16.21 -6.47
N VAL A 237 -11.70 16.44 -5.15
CA VAL A 237 -12.09 17.72 -4.54
C VAL A 237 -10.87 18.30 -3.86
N TRP A 238 -10.27 19.32 -4.48
CA TRP A 238 -9.09 20.01 -3.97
C TRP A 238 -9.37 21.47 -3.59
N ARG A 239 -10.48 22.02 -4.09
CA ARG A 239 -10.96 23.37 -3.82
C ARG A 239 -12.41 23.32 -3.38
N LEU A 240 -12.71 23.99 -2.28
CA LEU A 240 -14.06 24.11 -1.73
C LEU A 240 -14.55 25.57 -1.80
N PRO A 241 -15.87 25.79 -1.85
CA PRO A 241 -16.46 27.12 -1.68
C PRO A 241 -16.07 27.76 -0.35
N ARG A 242 -16.16 29.09 -0.27
CA ARG A 242 -15.82 29.86 0.95
C ARG A 242 -16.67 29.47 2.17
N ILE A 243 -17.90 29.02 1.95
CA ILE A 243 -18.88 28.76 3.01
C ILE A 243 -18.95 27.27 3.33
N GLN A 244 -19.13 26.96 4.61
CA GLN A 244 -19.43 25.61 5.10
C GLN A 244 -20.59 25.63 6.08
N LYS A 245 -21.32 24.53 6.12
CA LYS A 245 -22.32 24.29 7.16
C LYS A 245 -21.67 23.60 8.35
N ARG A 246 -21.89 24.15 9.55
CA ARG A 246 -21.60 23.48 10.82
C ARG A 246 -22.91 22.96 11.37
N ILE A 247 -23.03 21.64 11.41
CA ILE A 247 -24.18 20.96 12.03
C ILE A 247 -23.97 21.03 13.54
N GLY A 248 -24.92 21.68 14.20
CA GLY A 248 -25.01 21.84 15.64
C GLY A 248 -25.84 20.75 16.30
N PRO A 249 -26.15 20.93 17.59
CA PRO A 249 -26.96 19.99 18.34
C PRO A 249 -28.41 19.98 17.85
N ASN A 250 -29.12 18.95 18.28
CA ASN A 250 -30.56 18.88 18.11
C ASN A 250 -31.23 20.07 18.84
N ILE A 251 -32.28 20.64 18.26
CA ILE A 251 -33.01 21.79 18.82
C ILE A 251 -33.61 21.52 20.21
N PHE A 252 -33.85 20.25 20.56
CA PHE A 252 -34.35 19.86 21.88
C PHE A 252 -33.25 19.84 22.96
N ASP A 253 -31.96 19.82 22.58
CA ASP A 253 -30.85 20.08 23.53
C ASP A 253 -30.74 21.60 23.73
N LEU A 254 -31.50 22.13 24.68
CA LEU A 254 -31.59 23.56 24.94
C LEU A 254 -30.26 24.17 25.37
N GLU A 255 -29.47 23.46 26.17
CA GLU A 255 -28.16 23.94 26.60
C GLU A 255 -27.15 23.93 25.45
N GLY A 256 -27.09 22.83 24.69
CA GLY A 256 -26.26 22.73 23.51
C GLY A 256 -26.62 23.80 22.49
N SER A 257 -27.91 24.04 22.28
CA SER A 257 -28.44 25.07 21.38
C SER A 257 -27.93 26.46 21.79
N LYS A 258 -28.07 26.86 23.06
CA LYS A 258 -27.55 28.14 23.57
C LYS A 258 -26.04 28.27 23.33
N ARG A 259 -25.27 27.24 23.69
CA ARG A 259 -23.80 27.23 23.47
C ARG A 259 -23.44 27.34 21.98
N PHE A 260 -24.16 26.65 21.11
CA PHE A 260 -23.92 26.68 19.67
C PHE A 260 -24.20 28.05 19.07
N ILE A 261 -25.36 28.63 19.37
CA ILE A 261 -25.75 29.97 18.90
C ILE A 261 -24.74 31.00 19.39
N GLU A 262 -24.37 30.98 20.68
CA GLU A 262 -23.40 31.92 21.24
C GLU A 262 -22.01 31.81 20.61
N LYS A 263 -21.57 30.58 20.29
CA LYS A 263 -20.31 30.34 19.61
C LYS A 263 -20.30 30.93 18.19
N TYR A 264 -21.41 30.83 17.48
CA TYR A 264 -21.46 31.13 16.05
C TYR A 264 -22.12 32.47 15.69
N LYS A 265 -22.87 33.13 16.58
CA LYS A 265 -23.63 34.35 16.28
C LYS A 265 -22.80 35.52 15.72
N LYS A 266 -21.49 35.56 16.01
CA LYS A 266 -20.57 36.60 15.51
C LYS A 266 -19.82 36.18 14.23
N GLN A 267 -19.80 34.90 13.90
CA GLN A 267 -18.97 34.32 12.83
C GLN A 267 -19.78 33.71 11.69
N ALA A 268 -21.04 33.38 11.95
CA ALA A 268 -21.94 32.81 10.97
C ALA A 268 -22.62 33.89 10.14
N PHE A 269 -22.73 33.64 8.85
CA PHE A 269 -23.56 34.43 7.93
C PHE A 269 -25.04 34.20 8.22
N VAL A 270 -25.39 32.95 8.50
CA VAL A 270 -26.76 32.52 8.83
C VAL A 270 -26.69 31.46 9.91
N ILE A 271 -27.59 31.56 10.90
CA ILE A 271 -27.90 30.47 11.83
C ILE A 271 -29.37 30.11 11.60
N THR A 272 -29.64 28.86 11.26
CA THR A 272 -30.97 28.35 10.96
C THR A 272 -31.16 26.96 11.55
N VAL A 273 -32.35 26.40 11.41
CA VAL A 273 -32.66 25.01 11.77
C VAL A 273 -32.90 24.24 10.48
N GLU A 274 -32.16 23.14 10.29
CA GLU A 274 -32.41 22.18 9.22
C GLU A 274 -32.82 20.84 9.85
N LYS A 275 -34.00 20.34 9.48
CA LYS A 275 -34.65 19.20 10.13
C LYS A 275 -34.81 19.45 11.63
N PHE A 276 -34.02 18.77 12.47
CA PHE A 276 -34.07 18.90 13.93
C PHE A 276 -32.77 19.44 14.52
N ASN A 277 -31.83 19.95 13.71
CA ASN A 277 -30.54 20.43 14.22
C ASN A 277 -30.33 21.91 13.88
N TRP A 278 -29.65 22.62 14.77
CA TRP A 278 -29.09 23.93 14.43
C TRP A 278 -28.02 23.79 13.35
N VAL A 279 -27.99 24.75 12.44
CA VAL A 279 -26.98 24.83 11.38
C VAL A 279 -26.47 26.25 11.30
N ALA A 280 -25.15 26.41 11.33
CA ALA A 280 -24.49 27.68 11.11
C ALA A 280 -23.70 27.65 9.79
N GLU A 281 -23.98 28.60 8.91
CA GLU A 281 -23.18 28.84 7.72
C GLU A 281 -22.01 29.77 8.07
N VAL A 282 -20.79 29.26 8.03
CA VAL A 282 -19.59 29.99 8.44
C VAL A 282 -18.54 29.97 7.35
N GLU A 283 -17.58 30.89 7.41
CA GLU A 283 -16.43 30.85 6.53
C GLU A 283 -15.52 29.63 6.84
N ARG A 284 -15.04 28.97 5.78
CA ARG A 284 -14.05 27.90 5.89
C ARG A 284 -12.70 28.47 6.29
N LYS A 285 -12.03 27.78 7.20
CA LYS A 285 -10.62 28.06 7.52
C LYS A 285 -9.69 27.77 6.33
N PHE A 286 -10.01 26.75 5.53
CA PHE A 286 -9.22 26.32 4.38
C PHE A 286 -10.11 26.11 3.16
N LYS A 287 -9.74 26.70 2.03
CA LYS A 287 -10.45 26.51 0.75
C LYS A 287 -9.72 25.49 -0.11
N HIS A 288 -8.41 25.33 0.08
CA HIS A 288 -7.59 24.42 -0.71
C HIS A 288 -6.98 23.30 0.15
N ALA A 289 -6.91 22.10 -0.41
CA ALA A 289 -6.31 20.94 0.23
C ALA A 289 -4.85 21.19 0.64
N LYS A 290 -4.09 21.90 -0.21
CA LYS A 290 -2.69 22.30 0.04
C LYS A 290 -2.56 23.09 1.35
N GLU A 291 -3.43 24.08 1.56
CA GLU A 291 -3.43 24.92 2.78
C GLU A 291 -3.73 24.08 4.02
N LYS A 292 -4.76 23.22 3.93
CA LYS A 292 -5.15 22.35 5.04
C LYS A 292 -4.04 21.39 5.42
N LEU A 293 -3.38 20.79 4.43
CA LEU A 293 -2.31 19.84 4.67
C LEU A 293 -1.08 20.54 5.26
N LYS A 294 -0.73 21.73 4.75
CA LYS A 294 0.34 22.56 5.32
C LYS A 294 0.07 22.88 6.80
N ASP A 295 -1.10 23.40 7.15
CA ASP A 295 -1.46 23.63 8.57
C ASP A 295 -1.48 22.34 9.41
N SER A 296 -1.71 21.19 8.79
CA SER A 296 -1.73 19.93 9.53
C SER A 296 -0.33 19.44 9.90
N LEU A 297 0.64 19.65 9.01
CA LEU A 297 2.01 19.13 9.09
C LEU A 297 3.04 20.14 9.61
N GLU A 298 2.79 21.44 9.46
CA GLU A 298 3.64 22.51 10.00
C GLU A 298 3.35 22.69 11.50
N LYS A 299 3.75 21.68 12.28
CA LYS A 299 3.58 21.58 13.74
C LYS A 299 4.82 20.94 14.37
N PRO A 300 5.09 21.22 15.66
CA PRO A 300 6.09 20.51 16.44
C PRO A 300 5.87 18.99 16.45
N LEU A 301 6.95 18.24 16.69
CA LEU A 301 6.96 16.78 16.67
C LEU A 301 5.88 16.17 17.58
N GLU A 302 5.68 16.71 18.78
CA GLU A 302 4.72 16.21 19.76
C GLU A 302 3.30 16.26 19.21
N ILE A 303 2.96 17.35 18.50
CA ILE A 303 1.65 17.53 17.89
C ILE A 303 1.47 16.59 16.69
N LEU A 304 2.51 16.38 15.88
CA LEU A 304 2.46 15.44 14.76
C LEU A 304 2.20 14.01 15.25
N LEU A 305 2.89 13.60 16.31
CA LEU A 305 2.68 12.31 16.96
C LEU A 305 1.25 12.18 17.52
N ALA A 306 0.76 13.21 18.23
CA ALA A 306 -0.61 13.24 18.76
C ALA A 306 -1.67 13.19 17.65
N LYS A 307 -1.38 13.74 16.47
CA LYS A 307 -2.23 13.63 15.28
C LYS A 307 -2.16 12.27 14.60
N GLY A 308 -1.36 11.32 15.09
CA GLY A 308 -1.24 9.97 14.54
C GLY A 308 -0.28 9.85 13.35
N ILE A 309 0.62 10.82 13.16
CA ILE A 309 1.70 10.70 12.17
C ILE A 309 2.75 9.71 12.69
N PRO A 310 3.19 8.71 11.91
CA PRO A 310 4.20 7.73 12.34
C PRO A 310 5.51 8.39 12.78
N ASN A 311 6.11 7.88 13.85
CA ASN A 311 7.20 8.54 14.56
C ASN A 311 8.43 8.89 13.70
N TRP A 312 8.88 8.01 12.81
CA TRP A 312 10.05 8.29 11.98
C TRP A 312 9.74 9.31 10.89
N ILE A 313 8.51 9.33 10.40
CA ILE A 313 8.05 10.32 9.41
C ILE A 313 7.85 11.68 10.09
N ALA A 314 7.21 11.70 11.26
CA ALA A 314 6.97 12.91 12.05
C ALA A 314 8.29 13.62 12.37
N LYS A 315 9.35 12.87 12.72
CA LYS A 315 10.70 13.41 12.98
C LYS A 315 11.32 14.12 11.77
N GLU A 316 11.11 13.62 10.55
CA GLU A 316 11.63 14.27 9.35
C GLU A 316 10.76 15.46 8.95
N LEU A 317 9.43 15.33 9.02
CA LEU A 317 8.51 16.45 8.76
C LEU A 317 8.72 17.63 9.71
N SER A 318 9.04 17.39 10.98
CA SER A 318 9.31 18.46 11.95
C SER A 318 10.59 19.25 11.65
N LYS A 319 11.51 18.70 10.84
CA LYS A 319 12.71 19.41 10.38
C LYS A 319 12.43 20.25 9.13
N GLY A 320 11.46 19.83 8.32
CA GLY A 320 11.05 20.53 7.12
C GLY A 320 10.42 19.60 6.09
N PHE A 321 9.58 20.17 5.24
CA PHE A 321 9.00 19.50 4.07
C PHE A 321 8.65 20.55 3.00
N GLU A 322 8.52 20.09 1.77
CA GLU A 322 8.01 20.89 0.66
C GLU A 322 6.65 20.34 0.22
N LEU A 323 5.72 21.24 -0.14
CA LEU A 323 4.38 20.88 -0.60
C LEU A 323 4.06 21.63 -1.89
N LYS A 324 3.76 20.89 -2.95
CA LYS A 324 3.43 21.43 -4.28
C LYS A 324 2.07 20.92 -4.75
N ALA A 325 1.35 21.75 -5.49
CA ALA A 325 0.06 21.39 -6.08
C ALA A 325 0.00 21.75 -7.57
N GLY A 326 -0.69 20.92 -8.36
CA GLY A 326 -0.94 21.16 -9.78
C GLY A 326 0.33 21.34 -10.59
N SER A 327 0.42 22.47 -11.29
CA SER A 327 1.56 22.80 -12.15
C SER A 327 2.87 23.00 -11.38
N GLU A 328 2.83 23.33 -10.08
CA GLU A 328 4.05 23.49 -9.27
C GLU A 328 4.87 22.19 -9.22
N VAL A 329 4.21 21.02 -9.33
CA VAL A 329 4.86 19.71 -9.30
C VAL A 329 5.80 19.50 -10.48
N LEU A 330 5.64 20.24 -11.59
CA LEU A 330 6.50 20.17 -12.77
C LEU A 330 7.98 20.36 -12.42
N ASP A 331 8.28 21.25 -11.47
CA ASP A 331 9.64 21.50 -11.00
C ASP A 331 10.37 20.24 -10.49
N TRP A 332 9.61 19.26 -9.97
CA TRP A 332 10.15 18.01 -9.46
C TRP A 332 10.31 16.95 -10.54
N LEU A 333 9.79 17.14 -11.75
CA LEU A 333 10.01 16.21 -12.87
C LEU A 333 11.46 16.17 -13.36
N LYS A 334 12.30 17.11 -12.91
CA LYS A 334 13.75 17.08 -13.10
C LYS A 334 14.42 15.91 -12.37
N ASP A 335 13.79 15.41 -11.30
CA ASP A 335 14.16 14.13 -10.69
C ASP A 335 13.60 13.00 -11.55
N PHE A 336 14.48 12.35 -12.31
CA PHE A 336 14.12 11.33 -13.30
C PHE A 336 13.40 10.12 -12.68
N GLU A 337 13.76 9.74 -11.45
CA GLU A 337 13.12 8.61 -10.77
C GLU A 337 11.73 8.97 -10.23
N PHE A 338 11.57 10.21 -9.74
CA PHE A 338 10.24 10.73 -9.40
C PHE A 338 9.34 10.84 -10.63
N ALA A 339 9.88 11.30 -11.77
CA ALA A 339 9.14 11.39 -13.02
C ALA A 339 8.68 10.01 -13.56
N LYS A 340 9.54 8.97 -13.46
CA LYS A 340 9.13 7.58 -13.75
C LYS A 340 8.02 7.10 -12.81
N PHE A 341 8.14 7.42 -11.53
CA PHE A 341 7.09 7.11 -10.56
C PHE A 341 5.77 7.78 -10.90
N LEU A 342 5.77 9.07 -11.26
CA LEU A 342 4.56 9.77 -11.67
C LEU A 342 3.94 9.18 -12.94
N ARG A 343 4.74 8.72 -13.91
CA ARG A 343 4.21 7.96 -15.05
C ARG A 343 3.40 6.75 -14.56
N ARG A 344 3.96 5.91 -13.68
CA ARG A 344 3.26 4.74 -13.10
C ARG A 344 2.04 5.12 -12.25
N PHE A 345 2.09 6.28 -11.59
CA PHE A 345 1.00 6.78 -10.76
C PHE A 345 -0.26 7.04 -11.60
N PHE A 346 -0.10 7.62 -12.80
CA PHE A 346 -1.19 7.85 -13.75
C PHE A 346 -1.52 6.60 -14.59
N GLU A 347 -0.50 5.92 -15.13
CA GLU A 347 -0.62 4.72 -15.94
C GLU A 347 -0.80 3.47 -15.05
N LYS A 348 -1.83 3.48 -14.19
CA LYS A 348 -2.11 2.33 -13.33
C LYS A 348 -2.15 1.06 -14.17
N GLU A 349 -1.43 0.05 -13.70
CA GLU A 349 -1.40 -1.25 -14.34
C GLU A 349 -2.83 -1.82 -14.43
N LYS A 350 -3.37 -1.91 -15.64
CA LYS A 350 -4.66 -2.56 -15.89
C LYS A 350 -4.54 -4.03 -15.54
N LEU A 351 -5.31 -4.51 -14.56
CA LEU A 351 -5.27 -5.91 -14.09
C LEU A 351 -6.28 -6.81 -14.80
N CYS A 352 -7.15 -6.24 -15.64
CA CYS A 352 -8.15 -6.93 -16.46
C CYS A 352 -8.26 -6.26 -17.83
#